data_AF-A0A8C3YGN7-F1
#
_entry.id   AF-A0A8C3YGN7-F1
#
_cell.length_a   1.000
_cell.length_b   1.000
_cell.length_c   1.000
_cell.angle_alpha   90.00
_cell.angle_beta   90.00
_cell.angle_gamma   90.00
#
_symmetry.space_group_name_H-M   'P 1'
#
loop_
_entity.id
_entity.type
_entity.pdbx_description
1 polymer ?
#
loop_
_entity_poly.entity_id
_entity_poly.type
_entity_poly.pdbx_seq_one_letter_code
_entity_poly.pdbx_strand_id
1 'polypeptide(L)'
;MGKEPLTQIQEVQRVPYKINPRRNTPRHILIKMTKIKDKEKILKAARGKKQMTYKGTPIRLSADLSAETLQARREWHDILNVMKGKNFQPRLL
;
A
#
# COMPACT_ATOMS: atom_id res chain seq x y z
N MET A 1 12.23 -10.44 -26.11
CA MET A 1 12.14 -9.92 -24.73
C MET A 1 11.26 -8.68 -24.74
N GLY A 2 9.98 -8.83 -24.37
CA GLY A 2 8.98 -7.76 -24.48
C GLY A 2 9.29 -6.61 -23.53
N LYS A 3 9.35 -5.39 -24.05
CA LYS A 3 9.39 -4.17 -23.24
C LYS A 3 8.05 -4.10 -22.49
N GLU A 4 8.03 -4.37 -21.18
CA GLU A 4 6.87 -4.02 -20.38
C GLU A 4 6.63 -2.51 -20.55
N PRO A 5 5.43 -2.06 -20.94
CA PRO A 5 5.19 -0.64 -21.14
C PRO A 5 5.45 0.09 -19.82
N LEU A 6 6.24 1.16 -19.90
CA LEU A 6 6.55 2.06 -18.79
C LEU A 6 5.25 2.36 -18.03
N THR A 7 5.24 2.02 -16.74
CA THR A 7 4.07 2.21 -15.90
C THR A 7 3.71 3.69 -15.93
N GLN A 8 2.56 4.04 -16.49
CA GLN A 8 2.17 5.43 -16.65
C GLN A 8 1.80 6.02 -15.29
N ILE A 9 2.71 6.82 -14.75
CA ILE A 9 2.51 7.57 -13.51
C ILE A 9 1.94 8.93 -13.88
N GLN A 10 0.82 9.30 -13.23
CA GLN A 10 0.19 10.60 -13.42
C GLN A 10 0.86 11.67 -12.56
N GLU A 11 1.11 11.36 -11.29
CA GLU A 11 1.61 12.33 -10.31
C GLU A 11 2.38 11.62 -9.21
N VAL A 12 3.42 12.28 -8.70
CA VAL A 12 4.18 11.83 -7.52
C VAL A 12 4.40 13.01 -6.60
N GLN A 13 4.02 12.87 -5.34
CA GLN A 13 4.21 13.92 -4.35
C GLN A 13 4.49 13.37 -2.95
N ARG A 14 5.14 14.19 -2.11
CA ARG A 14 5.30 13.87 -0.67
C ARG A 14 4.17 14.47 0.14
N VAL A 15 3.56 13.66 0.99
CA VAL A 15 2.39 14.05 1.79
C VAL A 15 2.71 13.91 3.28
N PRO A 16 2.37 14.92 4.11
CA PRO A 16 1.82 16.23 3.76
C PRO A 16 2.85 17.15 3.10
N TYR A 17 2.39 18.16 2.34
CA TYR A 17 3.27 19.10 1.63
C TYR A 17 4.23 19.86 2.57
N LYS A 18 3.72 20.26 3.75
CA LYS A 18 4.50 20.94 4.79
C LYS A 18 5.39 19.96 5.57
N ILE A 19 6.62 20.37 5.85
CA ILE A 19 7.56 19.63 6.69
C ILE A 19 7.24 19.93 8.15
N ASN A 20 7.05 18.89 8.96
CA ASN A 20 6.91 19.03 10.41
C ASN A 20 8.27 18.73 11.07
N PRO A 21 8.95 19.73 11.68
CA PRO A 21 10.27 19.53 12.29
C PRO A 21 10.24 18.60 13.51
N ARG A 22 9.08 18.38 14.13
CA ARG A 22 8.91 17.46 15.27
C ARG A 22 8.80 15.98 14.85
N ARG A 23 8.71 15.70 13.54
CA ARG A 23 8.47 14.36 13.01
C ARG A 23 9.79 13.70 12.58
N ASN A 24 10.21 12.67 13.30
CA ASN A 24 11.46 11.95 13.02
C ASN A 24 11.33 10.89 11.91
N THR A 25 10.10 10.54 11.52
CA THR A 25 9.84 9.59 10.43
C THR A 25 9.81 10.29 9.07
N PRO A 26 10.33 9.68 7.99
CA PRO A 26 10.15 10.19 6.63
C PRO A 26 8.67 10.41 6.26
N ARG A 27 8.42 11.38 5.38
CA ARG A 27 7.08 11.59 4.81
C ARG A 27 6.73 10.47 3.83
N HIS A 28 5.45 10.13 3.76
CA HIS A 28 4.95 9.19 2.77
C HIS A 28 4.99 9.82 1.37
N ILE A 29 5.20 8.99 0.36
CA ILE A 29 5.13 9.37 -1.04
C ILE A 29 3.81 8.85 -1.59
N LEU A 30 2.97 9.76 -2.08
CA LEU A 30 1.75 9.42 -2.80
C LEU A 30 2.07 9.34 -4.30
N ILE A 31 1.74 8.21 -4.91
CA ILE A 31 1.93 7.97 -6.34
C ILE A 31 0.55 7.74 -6.95
N LYS A 32 0.15 8.64 -7.84
CA LYS A 32 -1.10 8.52 -8.61
C LYS A 32 -0.80 7.82 -9.93
N MET A 33 -1.41 6.64 -10.11
CA MET A 33 -1.29 5.84 -11.33
C MET A 33 -2.40 6.21 -12.31
N THR A 34 -2.11 6.26 -13.61
CA THR A 34 -3.16 6.48 -14.63
C THR A 34 -4.08 5.27 -14.76
N LYS A 35 -3.54 4.05 -14.61
CA LYS A 35 -4.26 2.79 -14.74
C LYS A 35 -4.40 2.09 -13.39
N ILE A 36 -5.65 1.80 -13.01
CA ILE A 36 -5.96 1.06 -11.77
C ILE A 36 -5.39 -0.37 -11.82
N LYS A 37 -5.45 -1.03 -12.99
CA LYS A 37 -4.91 -2.39 -13.19
C LYS A 37 -3.42 -2.48 -12.84
N ASP A 38 -2.64 -1.47 -13.21
CA ASP A 38 -1.20 -1.44 -12.94
C ASP A 38 -0.93 -1.21 -11.44
N LYS A 39 -1.70 -0.33 -10.80
CA LYS A 39 -1.67 -0.12 -9.34
C LYS A 39 -1.94 -1.42 -8.59
N GLU A 40 -2.96 -2.17 -8.98
CA GLU A 40 -3.31 -3.45 -8.36
C GLU A 40 -2.24 -4.52 -8.58
N LYS A 41 -1.67 -4.62 -9.79
CA LYS A 41 -0.57 -5.55 -10.10
C LYS A 41 0.64 -5.29 -9.20
N ILE A 42 1.03 -4.02 -9.04
CA ILE A 42 2.16 -3.63 -8.19
C ILE A 42 1.87 -3.95 -6.72
N LEU A 43 0.68 -3.60 -6.21
CA LEU A 43 0.32 -3.86 -4.82
C LEU A 43 0.22 -5.37 -4.52
N LYS A 44 -0.26 -6.18 -5.48
CA LYS A 44 -0.31 -7.63 -5.35
C LYS A 44 1.10 -8.24 -5.33
N ALA A 45 1.98 -7.78 -6.22
CA ALA A 45 3.38 -8.20 -6.22
C ALA A 45 4.11 -7.79 -4.92
N ALA A 46 3.82 -6.60 -4.40
CA ALA A 46 4.35 -6.13 -3.12
C ALA A 46 3.91 -7.00 -1.94
N ARG A 47 2.62 -7.40 -1.89
CA ARG A 47 2.09 -8.30 -0.85
C ARG A 47 2.66 -9.72 -0.93
N GLY A 48 2.95 -10.21 -2.14
CA GLY A 48 3.55 -11.53 -2.34
C GLY A 48 5.01 -11.60 -1.91
N LYS A 49 5.72 -10.47 -1.88
CA LYS A 49 7.10 -10.40 -1.40
C LYS A 49 7.14 -10.21 0.12
N LYS A 50 7.94 -11.03 0.80
CA LYS A 50 8.15 -10.94 2.27
C LYS A 50 8.79 -9.62 2.69
N GLN A 51 9.69 -9.08 1.87
CA GLN A 51 10.36 -7.81 2.11
C GLN A 51 10.59 -7.08 0.79
N MET A 52 10.31 -5.78 0.78
CA MET A 52 10.71 -4.88 -0.30
C MET A 52 11.81 -3.97 0.20
N THR A 53 12.84 -3.75 -0.61
CA THR A 53 13.98 -2.90 -0.26
C THR A 53 14.24 -1.87 -1.36
N TYR A 54 14.61 -0.65 -0.98
CA TYR A 54 15.14 0.36 -1.86
C TYR A 54 16.51 0.78 -1.35
N LYS A 55 17.55 0.59 -2.17
CA LYS A 55 18.95 0.90 -1.81
C LYS A 55 19.36 0.29 -0.45
N GLY A 56 18.98 -0.97 -0.21
CA GLY A 56 19.27 -1.68 1.04
C GLY A 56 18.31 -1.37 2.21
N THR A 57 17.47 -0.32 2.11
CA THR A 57 16.51 0.03 3.16
C THR A 57 15.15 -0.64 2.93
N PRO A 58 14.57 -1.31 3.94
CA PRO A 58 13.21 -1.85 3.83
C PRO A 58 12.18 -0.75 3.55
N ILE A 59 11.28 -1.00 2.61
CA ILE A 59 10.17 -0.11 2.26
C ILE A 59 8.83 -0.86 2.30
N ARG A 60 7.74 -0.13 2.53
CA ARG A 60 6.39 -0.66 2.49
C ARG A 60 5.56 0.07 1.45
N LEU A 61 4.94 -0.68 0.55
CA LEU A 61 3.92 -0.17 -0.36
C LEU A 61 2.54 -0.51 0.21
N SER A 62 1.62 0.44 0.18
CA SER A 62 0.25 0.27 0.65
C SER A 62 -0.70 1.07 -0.23
N ALA A 63 -1.95 0.63 -0.33
CA ALA A 63 -2.98 1.41 -1.01
C ALA A 63 -3.31 2.64 -0.17
N ASP A 64 -3.42 3.80 -0.81
CA ASP A 64 -4.05 4.97 -0.21
C ASP A 64 -5.57 4.77 -0.21
N LEU A 65 -6.18 4.87 0.96
CA LEU A 65 -7.59 4.60 1.23
C LEU A 65 -8.16 5.75 2.06
N SER A 66 -9.45 6.04 1.91
CA SER A 66 -10.12 7.06 2.72
C SER A 66 -10.09 6.69 4.21
N ALA A 67 -10.23 7.69 5.08
CA ALA A 67 -10.28 7.48 6.52
C ALA A 67 -11.41 6.52 6.92
N GLU A 68 -12.58 6.65 6.31
CA GLU A 68 -13.73 5.76 6.52
C GLU A 68 -13.43 4.31 6.11
N THR A 69 -12.82 4.13 4.93
CA THR A 69 -12.43 2.79 4.47
C THR A 69 -11.39 2.17 5.39
N LEU A 70 -10.40 2.97 5.83
CA LEU A 70 -9.40 2.51 6.78
C LEU A 70 -10.01 2.13 8.12
N GLN A 71 -11.01 2.89 8.59
CA GLN A 71 -11.71 2.63 9.83
C GLN A 71 -12.52 1.34 9.75
N ALA A 72 -13.34 1.17 8.71
CA ALA A 72 -14.07 -0.08 8.47
C ALA A 72 -13.12 -1.28 8.41
N ARG A 73 -11.96 -1.15 7.74
CA ARG A 73 -10.95 -2.22 7.68
C ARG A 73 -10.35 -2.57 9.05
N ARG A 74 -10.23 -1.60 9.96
CA ARG A 74 -9.76 -1.86 11.34
C ARG A 74 -10.82 -2.59 12.15
N GLU A 75 -12.08 -2.20 12.05
CA GLU A 75 -13.19 -2.87 12.73
C GLU A 75 -13.34 -4.33 12.28
N TRP A 76 -13.21 -4.58 10.97
CA TRP A 76 -13.19 -5.95 10.45
C TRP A 76 -11.96 -6.76 10.90
N HIS A 77 -10.85 -6.12 11.30
CA HIS A 77 -9.62 -6.82 11.63
C HIS A 77 -9.79 -7.81 12.78
N ASP A 78 -10.52 -7.43 13.82
CA ASP A 78 -10.75 -8.28 15.00
C ASP A 78 -11.59 -9.50 14.64
N ILE A 79 -12.64 -9.32 13.83
CA ILE A 79 -13.48 -10.40 13.31
C ILE A 79 -12.64 -11.36 12.46
N LEU A 80 -11.79 -10.84 11.56
CA LEU A 80 -10.91 -11.65 10.73
C LEU A 80 -9.94 -12.49 11.56
N ASN A 81 -9.43 -11.96 12.67
CA ASN A 81 -8.51 -12.68 13.55
C ASN A 81 -9.21 -13.86 14.26
N VAL A 82 -10.45 -13.65 14.73
CA VAL A 82 -11.27 -14.73 15.30
C VAL A 82 -11.58 -15.81 14.26
N MET A 83 -11.93 -15.41 13.04
CA MET A 83 -12.20 -16.35 11.94
C MET A 83 -10.96 -17.18 11.57
N LYS A 84 -9.78 -16.56 11.53
CA LYS A 84 -8.51 -17.29 11.30
C LYS A 84 -8.23 -18.31 12.40
N GLY A 85 -8.52 -17.98 13.67
CA GLY A 85 -8.40 -18.92 14.78
C GLY A 85 -9.33 -20.14 14.67
N LYS A 86 -10.43 -20.01 13.94
CA LYS A 86 -11.37 -21.11 13.63
C LYS A 86 -11.06 -21.82 12.30
N ASN A 87 -9.85 -21.68 11.77
CA ASN A 87 -9.39 -22.27 10.50
C ASN A 87 -10.13 -21.77 9.23
N PHE A 88 -10.86 -20.66 9.30
CA PHE A 88 -11.36 -20.01 8.08
C PHE A 88 -10.24 -19.23 7.38
N GLN A 89 -10.32 -19.10 6.05
CA GLN A 89 -9.39 -18.28 5.24
C GLN A 89 -10.07 -17.00 4.75
N PRO A 90 -10.40 -16.04 5.63
CA PRO A 90 -11.14 -14.87 5.21
C PRO A 90 -10.25 -13.94 4.37
N ARG A 91 -10.82 -13.39 3.29
CA ARG A 91 -10.18 -12.41 2.40
C ARG A 91 -10.95 -11.11 2.44
N LEU A 92 -10.24 -10.03 2.76
CA LEU A 92 -10.77 -8.67 2.67
C LEU A 92 -10.42 -8.09 1.29
N LEU A 93 -11.44 -7.69 0.53
CA LEU A 93 -11.29 -7.03 -0.77
C LEU A 93 -10.84 -5.57 -0.57
#